data_AF-A0A354BBC4-F1
#
_entry.id   AF-A0A354BBC4-F1
#
_cell.length_a   1.000
_cell.length_b   1.000
_cell.length_c   1.000
_cell.angle_alpha   90.00
_cell.angle_beta   90.00
_cell.angle_gamma   90.00
#
_symmetry.space_group_name_H-M   'P 1'
#
loop_
_entity.id
_entity.type
_entity.pdbx_description
1 polymer ?
#
loop_
_entity_poly.entity_id
_entity_poly.type
_entity_poly.pdbx_seq_one_letter_code
_entity_poly.pdbx_strand_id
1 'polypeptide(L)'
;KVNLGTPGRAKVYILDEVHMLTSQAENALLKTLEEPPDHVTWVLATTEPHKVVETIRSRCQVFQLTLLGADEMAEHVRWVSQDAGLDVSDEAVEHVVTSGGGSVRDTLSALDRVVAAGGVVESDTTTDTLAQAIASRDVGAALAAVGDATGRGRDPRTIGEDVLAVLRDAFLAAMGAPPPRLSPAQADRAERLAALMSPAAMTRAMETLGVSLVEMRQAPDPRVDLEVALVRLCRPDADRSLDALSARVEQLERQLAGGAPTTPTNPPPSEPAPPVVPAPSPAPDAEPVASSVAPPVPSTPEPAPTPPPTAAPA
;
A
#
# COMPACT_ATOMS: atom_id res chain seq x y z
N LYS A 1 2.47 -48.80 -2.30
CA LYS A 1 1.71 -48.02 -1.30
C LYS A 1 2.70 -47.60 -0.22
N VAL A 2 3.18 -46.36 -0.27
CA VAL A 2 4.13 -45.85 0.72
C VAL A 2 3.33 -45.47 1.96
N ASN A 3 3.50 -46.23 3.04
CA ASN A 3 2.85 -45.98 4.31
C ASN A 3 3.65 -44.92 5.07
N LEU A 4 3.44 -43.65 4.72
CA LEU A 4 3.98 -42.51 5.46
C LEU A 4 3.03 -42.19 6.62
N GLY A 5 3.31 -42.72 7.81
CA GLY A 5 2.60 -42.35 9.02
C GLY A 5 2.85 -43.31 10.17
N THR A 6 3.48 -42.79 11.23
CA THR A 6 3.53 -43.38 12.58
C THR A 6 2.13 -43.82 13.02
N PRO A 7 1.95 -44.98 13.70
CA PRO A 7 0.64 -45.46 14.13
C PRO A 7 0.01 -44.50 15.14
N GLY A 8 -0.85 -43.59 14.66
CA GLY A 8 -1.69 -42.72 15.44
C GLY A 8 -3.14 -43.18 15.43
N ARG A 9 -3.93 -42.80 16.45
CA ARG A 9 -5.35 -43.17 16.57
C ARG A 9 -6.25 -42.56 15.50
N ALA A 10 -5.81 -41.44 14.93
CA ALA A 10 -6.46 -40.72 13.85
C ALA A 10 -5.41 -40.09 12.91
N LYS A 11 -5.82 -39.77 11.69
CA LYS A 11 -5.05 -39.11 10.65
C LYS A 11 -5.75 -37.81 10.27
N VAL A 12 -5.13 -36.69 10.63
CA VAL A 12 -5.69 -35.36 10.38
C VAL A 12 -5.03 -34.75 9.14
N TYR A 13 -5.85 -34.25 8.23
CA TYR A 13 -5.41 -33.51 7.04
C TYR A 13 -5.85 -32.06 7.17
N ILE A 14 -4.90 -31.14 7.19
CA ILE A 14 -5.16 -29.70 7.19
C ILE A 14 -4.81 -29.17 5.80
N LEU A 15 -5.82 -28.63 5.11
CA LEU A 15 -5.65 -27.98 3.81
C LEU A 15 -5.88 -26.49 3.99
N ASP A 16 -4.82 -25.71 3.87
CA ASP A 16 -4.89 -24.26 3.87
C ASP A 16 -5.18 -23.72 2.47
N GLU A 17 -5.89 -22.59 2.41
CA GLU A 17 -6.39 -21.95 1.19
C GLU A 17 -7.06 -22.92 0.21
N VAL A 18 -8.03 -23.70 0.70
CA VAL A 18 -8.76 -24.71 -0.09
C VAL A 18 -9.44 -24.13 -1.34
N HIS A 19 -9.71 -22.82 -1.37
CA HIS A 19 -10.25 -22.12 -2.54
C HIS A 19 -9.29 -22.08 -3.74
N MET A 20 -8.01 -22.41 -3.54
CA MET A 20 -6.98 -22.48 -4.58
C MET A 20 -6.85 -23.88 -5.21
N LEU A 21 -7.67 -24.85 -4.79
CA LEU A 21 -7.64 -26.19 -5.36
C LEU A 21 -7.99 -26.17 -6.86
N THR A 22 -7.32 -27.02 -7.63
CA THR A 22 -7.72 -27.27 -9.01
C THR A 22 -9.01 -28.09 -9.04
N SER A 23 -9.81 -27.97 -10.08
CA SER A 23 -11.07 -28.72 -10.21
C SER A 23 -10.88 -30.24 -10.13
N GLN A 24 -9.70 -30.76 -10.54
CA GLN A 24 -9.39 -32.17 -10.41
C GLN A 24 -9.16 -32.58 -8.94
N ALA A 25 -8.45 -31.75 -8.18
CA ALA A 25 -8.22 -31.98 -6.75
C ALA A 25 -9.51 -31.86 -5.94
N GLU A 26 -10.39 -30.90 -6.26
CA GLU A 26 -11.71 -30.77 -5.65
C GLU A 26 -12.55 -32.04 -5.82
N ASN A 27 -12.67 -32.54 -7.06
CA ASN A 27 -13.45 -33.75 -7.35
C ASN A 27 -12.89 -35.00 -6.66
N ALA A 28 -11.57 -35.08 -6.49
CA ALA A 28 -10.94 -36.16 -5.74
C ALA A 28 -11.29 -36.07 -4.25
N LEU A 29 -11.33 -34.86 -3.69
CA LEU A 29 -11.65 -34.60 -2.29
C LEU A 29 -13.11 -34.90 -1.96
N LEU A 30 -14.04 -34.65 -2.89
CA LEU A 30 -15.48 -34.88 -2.67
C LEU A 30 -15.79 -36.32 -2.23
N LYS A 31 -15.18 -37.32 -2.88
CA LYS A 31 -15.39 -38.73 -2.52
C LYS A 31 -15.02 -39.02 -1.07
N THR A 32 -13.94 -38.41 -0.60
CA THR A 32 -13.44 -38.60 0.77
C THR A 32 -14.15 -37.73 1.81
N LEU A 33 -14.81 -36.65 1.40
CA LEU A 33 -15.65 -35.84 2.29
C LEU A 33 -17.06 -36.45 2.46
N GLU A 34 -17.56 -37.16 1.46
CA GLU A 34 -18.86 -37.86 1.53
C GLU A 34 -18.82 -39.06 2.47
N GLU A 35 -17.78 -39.89 2.34
CA GLU A 35 -17.58 -41.09 3.15
C GLU A 35 -16.16 -41.08 3.73
N PRO A 36 -15.86 -40.19 4.71
CA PRO A 36 -14.56 -40.14 5.32
C PRO A 36 -14.31 -41.43 6.11
N PRO A 37 -13.11 -42.05 5.99
CA PRO A 37 -12.75 -43.16 6.86
C PRO A 37 -12.83 -42.75 8.34
N ASP A 38 -13.28 -43.64 9.23
CA ASP A 38 -13.51 -43.33 10.66
C ASP A 38 -12.30 -42.74 11.40
N HIS A 39 -11.10 -43.02 10.91
CA HIS A 39 -9.85 -42.54 11.49
C HIS A 39 -9.34 -41.25 10.83
N VAL A 40 -10.05 -40.67 9.86
CA VAL A 40 -9.60 -39.50 9.10
C VAL A 40 -10.43 -38.28 9.48
N THR A 41 -9.74 -37.17 9.75
CA THR A 41 -10.38 -35.87 9.96
C THR A 41 -9.81 -34.85 8.99
N TRP A 42 -10.69 -34.15 8.28
CA TRP A 42 -10.32 -33.06 7.39
C TRP A 42 -10.57 -31.72 8.06
N VAL A 43 -9.58 -30.83 7.98
CA VAL A 43 -9.67 -29.43 8.39
C VAL A 43 -9.34 -28.60 7.16
N LEU A 44 -10.33 -27.83 6.69
CA LEU A 44 -10.18 -26.99 5.52
C LEU A 44 -10.18 -25.52 5.98
N ALA A 45 -9.16 -24.77 5.61
CA ALA A 45 -9.04 -23.34 5.88
C ALA A 45 -9.12 -22.54 4.58
N THR A 46 -9.71 -21.35 4.64
CA THR A 46 -9.80 -20.41 3.51
C THR A 46 -10.02 -19.00 4.02
N THR A 47 -9.39 -18.03 3.36
CA THR A 47 -9.70 -16.60 3.52
C THR A 47 -10.88 -16.15 2.65
N GLU A 48 -11.27 -16.95 1.65
CA GLU A 48 -12.32 -16.64 0.66
C GLU A 48 -13.41 -17.71 0.61
N PRO A 49 -14.33 -17.77 1.60
CA PRO A 49 -15.32 -18.84 1.70
C PRO A 49 -16.30 -18.88 0.52
N HIS A 50 -16.51 -17.75 -0.16
CA HIS A 50 -17.38 -17.62 -1.32
C HIS A 50 -16.79 -18.24 -2.60
N LYS A 51 -15.47 -18.45 -2.64
CA LYS A 51 -14.78 -19.14 -3.75
C LYS A 51 -14.75 -20.65 -3.60
N VAL A 52 -15.05 -21.17 -2.41
CA VAL A 52 -15.14 -22.62 -2.18
C VAL A 52 -16.45 -23.13 -2.76
N VAL A 53 -16.36 -24.16 -3.60
CA VAL A 53 -17.53 -24.78 -4.22
C VAL A 53 -18.55 -25.28 -3.19
N GLU A 54 -19.84 -25.09 -3.48
CA GLU A 54 -20.93 -25.43 -2.57
C GLU A 54 -20.97 -26.94 -2.23
N THR A 55 -20.47 -27.78 -3.13
CA THR A 55 -20.37 -29.23 -2.92
C THR A 55 -19.41 -29.59 -1.78
N ILE A 56 -18.32 -28.84 -1.59
CA ILE A 56 -17.41 -29.00 -0.44
C ILE A 56 -18.05 -28.39 0.81
N ARG A 57 -18.58 -27.17 0.72
CA ARG A 57 -19.18 -26.45 1.86
C ARG A 57 -20.31 -27.22 2.52
N SER A 58 -21.20 -27.80 1.73
CA SER A 58 -22.35 -28.60 2.22
C SER A 58 -21.96 -29.89 2.96
N ARG A 59 -20.72 -30.35 2.81
CA ARG A 59 -20.19 -31.57 3.47
C ARG A 59 -19.26 -31.25 4.64
N CYS A 60 -19.08 -29.97 4.96
CA CYS A 60 -18.19 -29.52 6.05
C CYS A 60 -18.98 -28.77 7.11
N GLN A 61 -18.58 -28.91 8.38
CA GLN A 61 -19.02 -27.98 9.42
C GLN A 61 -18.23 -26.68 9.28
N VAL A 62 -18.94 -25.58 9.04
CA VAL A 62 -18.32 -24.27 8.82
C VAL A 62 -18.17 -23.54 10.16
N PHE A 63 -16.92 -23.24 10.50
CA PHE A 63 -16.59 -22.34 11.61
C PHE A 63 -16.07 -21.02 11.03
N GLN A 64 -16.78 -19.92 11.33
CA GLN A 64 -16.34 -18.60 10.93
C GLN A 64 -15.53 -17.98 12.06
N LEU A 65 -14.23 -17.82 11.84
CA LEU A 65 -13.34 -17.09 12.73
C LEU A 65 -13.36 -15.61 12.34
N THR A 66 -13.46 -14.74 13.34
CA THR A 66 -13.46 -13.28 13.16
C THR A 66 -12.24 -12.67 13.82
N LEU A 67 -11.80 -11.51 13.33
CA LEU A 67 -10.74 -10.75 13.96
C LEU A 67 -11.10 -10.41 15.41
N LEU A 68 -10.11 -10.44 16.30
CA LEU A 68 -10.32 -10.10 17.70
C LEU A 68 -10.52 -8.60 17.87
N GLY A 69 -11.26 -8.23 18.92
CA GLY A 69 -11.35 -6.84 19.38
C GLY A 69 -10.03 -6.35 19.97
N ALA A 70 -9.85 -5.04 20.07
CA ALA A 70 -8.64 -4.45 20.63
C ALA A 70 -8.41 -4.89 22.09
N ASP A 71 -9.46 -4.92 22.91
CA ASP A 71 -9.38 -5.30 24.33
C ASP A 71 -8.95 -6.76 24.51
N GLU A 72 -9.59 -7.68 23.76
CA GLU A 72 -9.27 -9.12 23.80
C GLU A 72 -7.86 -9.39 23.27
N MET A 73 -7.45 -8.68 22.21
CA MET A 73 -6.09 -8.76 21.69
C MET A 73 -5.06 -8.24 22.71
N ALA A 74 -5.36 -7.14 23.40
CA ALA A 74 -4.48 -6.58 24.43
C ALA A 74 -4.33 -7.54 25.61
N GLU A 75 -5.41 -8.17 26.06
CA GLU A 75 -5.36 -9.23 27.08
C GLU A 75 -4.51 -10.42 26.61
N HIS A 76 -4.70 -10.86 25.36
CA HIS A 76 -3.91 -11.93 24.78
C HIS A 76 -2.41 -11.61 24.73
N VAL A 77 -2.04 -10.40 24.29
CA VAL A 77 -0.65 -9.94 24.26
C VAL A 77 -0.03 -9.89 25.65
N ARG A 78 -0.76 -9.39 26.66
CA ARG A 78 -0.28 -9.37 28.06
C ARG A 78 -0.06 -10.78 28.58
N TRP A 79 -0.98 -11.70 28.30
CA TRP A 79 -0.86 -13.10 28.68
C TRP A 79 0.38 -13.76 28.04
N VAL A 80 0.57 -13.61 26.72
CA VAL A 80 1.75 -14.15 26.01
C VAL A 80 3.05 -13.56 26.57
N SER A 81 3.07 -12.24 26.83
CA SER A 81 4.26 -11.56 27.35
C SER A 81 4.63 -12.07 28.75
N GLN A 82 3.64 -12.27 29.61
CA GLN A 82 3.85 -12.83 30.95
C GLN A 82 4.35 -14.29 30.91
N ASP A 83 3.76 -15.13 30.05
CA ASP A 83 4.17 -16.53 29.89
C ASP A 83 5.60 -16.65 29.34
N ALA A 84 5.97 -15.77 28.41
CA ALA A 84 7.32 -15.71 27.83
C ALA A 84 8.34 -14.99 28.73
N GLY A 85 7.93 -14.39 29.85
CA GLY A 85 8.81 -13.62 30.74
C GLY A 85 9.36 -12.34 30.13
N LEU A 86 8.59 -11.72 29.23
CA LEU A 86 8.95 -10.48 28.52
C LEU A 86 8.46 -9.27 29.32
N ASP A 87 9.33 -8.27 29.48
CA ASP A 87 8.95 -6.97 30.04
C ASP A 87 8.44 -6.07 28.90
N VAL A 88 7.12 -5.96 28.78
CA VAL A 88 6.44 -5.23 27.70
C VAL A 88 5.61 -4.13 28.34
N SER A 89 5.88 -2.88 27.98
CA SER A 89 5.13 -1.72 28.48
C SER A 89 3.70 -1.69 27.92
N ASP A 90 2.76 -1.04 28.62
CA ASP A 90 1.40 -0.86 28.10
C ASP A 90 1.39 -0.10 26.76
N GLU A 91 2.32 0.83 26.55
CA GLU A 91 2.52 1.52 25.27
C GLU A 91 2.88 0.53 24.15
N ALA A 92 3.75 -0.44 24.43
CA ALA A 92 4.09 -1.50 23.49
C ALA A 92 2.88 -2.39 23.18
N VAL A 93 2.06 -2.72 24.18
CA VAL A 93 0.82 -3.48 23.98
C VAL A 93 -0.13 -2.72 23.07
N GLU A 94 -0.39 -1.44 23.33
CA GLU A 94 -1.26 -0.61 22.48
C GLU A 94 -0.73 -0.50 21.05
N HIS A 95 0.58 -0.32 20.90
CA HIS A 95 1.25 -0.24 19.61
C HIS A 95 1.06 -1.51 18.77
N VAL A 96 1.29 -2.69 19.35
CA VAL A 96 1.21 -3.96 18.62
C VAL A 96 -0.23 -4.37 18.33
N VAL A 97 -1.17 -4.09 19.25
CA VAL A 97 -2.61 -4.30 19.04
C VAL A 97 -3.10 -3.45 17.86
N THR A 98 -2.69 -2.18 17.84
CA THR A 98 -2.98 -1.25 16.74
C THR A 98 -2.38 -1.75 15.43
N SER A 99 -1.11 -2.19 15.46
CA SER A 99 -0.38 -2.66 14.29
C SER A 99 -0.92 -3.96 13.70
N GLY A 100 -1.46 -4.86 14.54
CA GLY A 100 -1.98 -6.15 14.10
C GLY A 100 -3.40 -6.11 13.53
N GLY A 101 -4.16 -5.03 13.71
CA GLY A 101 -5.48 -4.87 13.08
C GLY A 101 -6.50 -5.98 13.42
N GLY A 102 -6.36 -6.62 14.59
CA GLY A 102 -7.18 -7.75 15.05
C GLY A 102 -6.70 -9.14 14.60
N SER A 103 -5.62 -9.23 13.82
CA SER A 103 -4.94 -10.49 13.45
C SER A 103 -3.94 -10.88 14.53
N VAL A 104 -4.16 -12.01 15.21
CA VAL A 104 -3.26 -12.49 16.28
C VAL A 104 -1.83 -12.69 15.74
N ARG A 105 -1.71 -13.28 14.55
CA ARG A 105 -0.40 -13.53 13.92
C ARG A 105 0.37 -12.23 13.70
N ASP A 106 -0.30 -11.22 13.16
CA ASP A 106 0.36 -9.97 12.78
C ASP A 106 0.66 -9.12 14.03
N THR A 107 -0.22 -9.16 15.05
CA THR A 107 0.04 -8.58 16.38
C THR A 107 1.28 -9.21 17.03
N LEU A 108 1.38 -10.55 17.09
CA LEU A 108 2.53 -11.22 17.70
C LEU A 108 3.81 -10.97 16.89
N SER A 109 3.72 -10.90 15.56
CA SER A 109 4.86 -10.51 14.72
C SER A 109 5.29 -9.05 14.94
N ALA A 110 4.37 -8.16 15.32
CA ALA A 110 4.70 -6.80 15.74
C ALA A 110 5.33 -6.79 17.14
N LEU A 111 4.83 -7.62 18.07
CA LEU A 111 5.40 -7.80 19.40
C LEU A 111 6.85 -8.27 19.35
N ASP A 112 7.15 -9.30 18.54
CA ASP A 112 8.52 -9.78 18.36
C ASP A 112 9.47 -8.67 17.91
N ARG A 113 9.01 -7.78 17.02
CA ARG A 113 9.79 -6.63 16.55
C ARG A 113 10.03 -5.60 17.64
N VAL A 114 9.00 -5.27 18.43
CA VAL A 114 9.10 -4.33 19.56
C VAL A 114 10.07 -4.85 20.62
N VAL A 115 9.96 -6.13 20.96
CA VAL A 115 10.86 -6.80 21.93
C VAL A 115 12.29 -6.82 21.41
N ALA A 116 12.50 -7.19 20.15
CA ALA A 116 13.83 -7.20 19.53
C ALA A 116 14.47 -5.79 19.46
N ALA A 117 13.66 -4.75 19.31
CA ALA A 117 14.12 -3.36 19.32
C ALA A 117 14.36 -2.80 20.73
N GLY A 118 13.92 -3.49 21.79
CA GLY A 118 14.02 -3.03 23.17
C GLY A 118 13.00 -1.94 23.54
N GLY A 119 11.88 -1.87 22.81
CA GLY A 119 10.83 -0.87 23.03
C GLY A 119 10.06 -0.54 21.75
N VAL A 120 9.06 0.33 21.88
CA VAL A 120 8.31 0.83 20.73
C VAL A 120 9.28 1.63 19.87
N VAL A 121 9.54 1.15 18.65
CA VAL A 121 10.24 1.96 17.64
C VAL A 121 9.28 3.07 17.25
N GLU A 122 9.76 4.33 17.27
CA GLU A 122 8.96 5.48 16.86
C GLU A 122 8.18 5.17 15.58
N SER A 123 6.85 5.29 15.68
CA SER A 123 5.91 5.02 14.60
C SER A 123 6.38 5.75 13.35
N ASP A 124 6.44 5.03 12.23
CA ASP A 124 6.77 5.64 10.96
C ASP A 124 5.76 6.75 10.63
N THR A 125 6.18 8.01 10.81
CA THR A 125 5.35 9.20 10.62
C THR A 125 5.06 9.48 9.14
N THR A 126 5.58 8.66 8.23
CA THR A 126 5.35 8.75 6.78
C THR A 126 3.87 8.88 6.46
N THR A 127 3.04 8.01 7.03
CA THR A 127 1.59 7.99 6.72
C THR A 127 0.91 9.27 7.17
N ASP A 128 1.23 9.76 8.37
CA ASP A 128 0.67 10.99 8.92
C ASP A 128 1.16 12.22 8.14
N THR A 129 2.44 12.23 7.76
CA THR A 129 3.05 13.27 6.93
C THR A 129 2.40 13.32 5.55
N LEU A 130 2.16 12.17 4.93
CA LEU A 130 1.49 12.07 3.64
C LEU A 130 0.03 12.50 3.72
N ALA A 131 -0.71 12.05 4.73
CA ALA A 131 -2.09 12.47 4.94
C ALA A 131 -2.20 13.99 5.15
N GLN A 132 -1.30 14.55 5.95
CA GLN A 132 -1.22 16.00 6.16
C GLN A 132 -0.85 16.74 4.88
N ALA A 133 0.12 16.25 4.12
CA ALA A 133 0.54 16.85 2.85
C ALA A 133 -0.59 16.84 1.81
N ILE A 134 -1.38 15.77 1.74
CA ILE A 134 -2.59 15.69 0.91
C ILE A 134 -3.61 16.74 1.36
N ALA A 135 -3.87 16.85 2.66
CA ALA A 135 -4.82 17.82 3.22
C ALA A 135 -4.39 19.27 2.97
N SER A 136 -3.10 19.58 3.14
CA SER A 136 -2.53 20.92 2.91
C SER A 136 -2.15 21.20 1.45
N ARG A 137 -2.33 20.22 0.55
CA ARG A 137 -1.94 20.30 -0.88
C ARG A 137 -0.45 20.57 -1.09
N ASP A 138 0.40 20.03 -0.23
CA ASP A 138 1.86 20.18 -0.30
C ASP A 138 2.51 19.00 -1.04
N VAL A 139 2.74 19.19 -2.33
CA VAL A 139 3.44 18.20 -3.17
C VAL A 139 4.87 17.94 -2.69
N GLY A 140 5.57 18.99 -2.22
CA GLY A 140 6.96 18.88 -1.83
C GLY A 140 7.11 17.99 -0.60
N ALA A 141 6.28 18.24 0.42
CA ALA A 141 6.22 17.39 1.61
C ALA A 141 5.82 15.94 1.27
N ALA A 142 4.85 15.76 0.35
CA ALA A 142 4.42 14.42 -0.05
C ALA A 142 5.55 13.61 -0.73
N LEU A 143 6.24 14.22 -1.70
CA LEU A 143 7.32 13.54 -2.42
C LEU A 143 8.55 13.29 -1.53
N ALA A 144 8.87 14.22 -0.62
CA ALA A 144 9.93 14.03 0.36
C ALA A 144 9.63 12.84 1.28
N ALA A 145 8.40 12.75 1.82
CA ALA A 145 7.98 11.66 2.68
C ALA A 145 8.06 10.28 1.99
N VAL A 146 7.66 10.18 0.71
CA VAL A 146 7.85 8.95 -0.08
C VAL A 146 9.34 8.64 -0.28
N GLY A 147 10.15 9.65 -0.60
CA GLY A 147 11.60 9.49 -0.77
C GLY A 147 12.28 8.94 0.49
N ASP A 148 11.95 9.49 1.65
CA ASP A 148 12.51 9.08 2.94
C ASP A 148 12.03 7.67 3.35
N ALA A 149 10.76 7.35 3.12
CA ALA A 149 10.19 6.04 3.44
C ALA A 149 10.76 4.93 2.55
N THR A 150 10.84 5.17 1.24
CA THR A 150 11.44 4.24 0.29
C THR A 150 12.95 4.12 0.49
N GLY A 151 13.64 5.20 0.86
CA GLY A 151 15.05 5.19 1.26
C GLY A 151 15.32 4.33 2.50
N ARG A 152 14.34 4.21 3.41
CA ARG A 152 14.34 3.26 4.54
C ARG A 152 13.90 1.84 4.15
N GLY A 153 13.64 1.59 2.86
CA GLY A 153 13.26 0.28 2.35
C GLY A 153 11.78 -0.05 2.45
N ARG A 154 10.89 0.91 2.75
CA ARG A 154 9.44 0.66 2.69
C ARG A 154 8.98 0.52 1.24
N ASP A 155 8.13 -0.47 1.03
CA ASP A 155 7.51 -0.73 -0.25
C ASP A 155 6.48 0.38 -0.60
N PRO A 156 6.54 0.99 -1.81
CA PRO A 156 5.64 2.07 -2.21
C PRO A 156 4.16 1.69 -2.14
N ARG A 157 3.83 0.44 -2.49
CA ARG A 157 2.44 -0.01 -2.46
C ARG A 157 1.92 -0.08 -1.02
N THR A 158 2.73 -0.58 -0.09
CA THR A 158 2.43 -0.58 1.34
C THR A 158 2.20 0.84 1.88
N ILE A 159 3.03 1.81 1.46
CA ILE A 159 2.83 3.24 1.83
C ILE A 159 1.47 3.76 1.33
N GLY A 160 1.11 3.45 0.08
CA GLY A 160 -0.17 3.85 -0.50
C GLY A 160 -1.37 3.19 0.21
N GLU A 161 -1.26 1.92 0.58
CA GLU A 161 -2.28 1.18 1.34
C GLU A 161 -2.47 1.78 2.75
N ASP A 162 -1.38 2.14 3.42
CA ASP A 162 -1.40 2.80 4.74
C ASP A 162 -2.12 4.17 4.67
N VAL A 163 -1.80 5.00 3.67
CA VAL A 163 -2.45 6.31 3.48
C VAL A 163 -3.94 6.15 3.14
N LEU A 164 -4.28 5.18 2.28
CA LEU A 164 -5.67 4.86 1.93
C LEU A 164 -6.48 4.46 3.17
N ALA A 165 -5.91 3.66 4.07
CA ALA A 165 -6.57 3.26 5.31
C ALA A 165 -6.88 4.45 6.20
N VAL A 166 -5.93 5.38 6.39
CA VAL A 166 -6.13 6.59 7.20
C VAL A 166 -7.19 7.52 6.60
N LEU A 167 -7.21 7.70 5.28
CA LEU A 167 -8.25 8.48 4.59
C LEU A 167 -9.64 7.86 4.77
N ARG A 168 -9.75 6.53 4.71
CA ARG A 168 -11.00 5.82 4.94
C ARG A 168 -11.50 5.99 6.36
N ASP A 169 -10.62 5.83 7.34
CA ASP A 169 -10.98 5.95 8.75
C ASP A 169 -11.42 7.40 9.09
N ALA A 170 -10.74 8.41 8.54
CA ALA A 170 -11.14 9.81 8.64
C ALA A 170 -12.49 10.10 7.95
N PHE A 171 -12.73 9.53 6.77
CA PHE A 171 -14.02 9.65 6.09
C PHE A 171 -15.16 9.08 6.93
N LEU A 172 -14.97 7.88 7.48
CA LEU A 172 -15.96 7.23 8.33
C LEU A 172 -16.22 8.00 9.63
N ALA A 173 -15.17 8.55 10.25
CA ALA A 173 -15.31 9.45 11.39
C ALA A 173 -16.12 10.71 11.03
N ALA A 174 -15.84 11.35 9.89
CA ALA A 174 -16.57 12.53 9.41
C ALA A 174 -18.06 12.25 9.15
N MET A 175 -18.40 11.00 8.77
CA MET A 175 -19.78 10.57 8.54
C MET A 175 -20.51 10.14 9.83
N GLY A 176 -19.87 10.21 10.99
CA GLY A 176 -20.44 9.76 12.27
C GLY A 176 -20.55 8.24 12.39
N ALA A 177 -19.76 7.50 11.60
CA ALA A 177 -19.73 6.04 11.58
C ALA A 177 -18.30 5.52 11.76
N PRO A 178 -17.60 5.89 12.85
CA PRO A 178 -16.21 5.49 13.04
C PRO A 178 -16.07 3.96 13.05
N PRO A 179 -14.95 3.41 12.52
CA PRO A 179 -14.72 1.98 12.53
C PRO A 179 -14.73 1.46 13.98
N PRO A 180 -15.44 0.35 14.30
CA PRO A 180 -15.66 -0.11 15.66
C PRO A 180 -14.41 -0.64 16.38
N ARG A 181 -13.26 -0.69 15.70
CA ARG A 181 -12.01 -1.30 16.20
C ARG A 181 -10.80 -0.36 16.12
N LEU A 182 -11.02 0.95 16.02
CA LEU A 182 -9.89 1.89 16.11
C LEU A 182 -9.39 1.98 17.54
N SER A 183 -8.07 2.02 17.72
CA SER A 183 -7.48 2.44 19.00
C SER A 183 -7.75 3.93 19.25
N PRO A 184 -7.67 4.43 20.50
CA PRO A 184 -7.89 5.84 20.80
C PRO A 184 -7.00 6.78 19.97
N ALA A 185 -5.72 6.43 19.79
CA ALA A 185 -4.80 7.20 18.95
C ALA A 185 -5.21 7.23 17.46
N GLN A 186 -5.75 6.12 16.94
CA GLN A 186 -6.27 6.07 15.56
C GLN A 186 -7.55 6.87 15.40
N ALA A 187 -8.45 6.82 16.38
CA ALA A 187 -9.67 7.61 16.40
C ALA A 187 -9.35 9.11 16.41
N ASP A 188 -8.48 9.55 17.33
CA ASP A 188 -8.03 10.94 17.39
C ASP A 188 -7.37 11.40 16.08
N ARG A 189 -6.55 10.53 15.47
CA ARG A 189 -5.93 10.82 14.16
C ARG A 189 -6.99 10.97 13.06
N ALA A 190 -7.96 10.07 13.00
CA ALA A 190 -9.04 10.12 12.02
C ALA A 190 -9.87 11.40 12.17
N GLU A 191 -10.20 11.79 13.41
CA GLU A 191 -10.91 13.03 13.72
C GLU A 191 -10.13 14.29 13.31
N ARG A 192 -8.82 14.34 13.59
CA ARG A 192 -7.97 15.45 13.16
C ARG A 192 -7.95 15.60 11.64
N LEU A 193 -7.79 14.49 10.90
CA LEU A 193 -7.78 14.54 9.44
C LEU A 193 -9.16 14.90 8.86
N ALA A 194 -10.23 14.38 9.46
CA ALA A 194 -11.62 14.74 9.12
C ALA A 194 -11.90 16.23 9.30
N ALA A 195 -11.25 16.89 10.27
CA ALA A 195 -11.37 18.34 10.45
C ALA A 195 -10.64 19.17 9.37
N LEU A 196 -9.64 18.58 8.69
CA LEU A 196 -8.82 19.24 7.67
C LEU A 196 -9.32 19.01 6.24
N MET A 197 -10.10 17.95 6.00
CA MET A 197 -10.56 17.55 4.67
C MET A 197 -12.07 17.39 4.61
N SER A 198 -12.69 17.83 3.50
CA SER A 198 -14.11 17.54 3.28
C SER A 198 -14.34 16.08 2.90
N PRO A 199 -15.53 15.49 3.16
CA PRO A 199 -15.86 14.14 2.70
C PRO A 199 -15.62 13.94 1.21
N ALA A 200 -16.01 14.90 0.37
CA ALA A 200 -15.76 14.86 -1.07
C ALA A 200 -14.25 14.85 -1.43
N ALA A 201 -13.41 15.57 -0.67
CA ALA A 201 -11.97 15.53 -0.88
C ALA A 201 -11.36 14.19 -0.48
N MET A 202 -11.82 13.60 0.63
CA MET A 202 -11.39 12.25 1.05
C MET A 202 -11.82 11.18 0.05
N THR A 203 -13.05 11.24 -0.47
CA THR A 203 -13.53 10.31 -1.51
C THR A 203 -12.65 10.34 -2.75
N ARG A 204 -12.39 11.53 -3.32
CA ARG A 204 -11.50 11.66 -4.49
C ARG A 204 -10.07 11.18 -4.19
N ALA A 205 -9.60 11.41 -2.96
CA ALA A 205 -8.29 10.96 -2.55
C ALA A 205 -8.20 9.42 -2.56
N MET A 206 -9.20 8.76 -1.98
CA MET A 206 -9.31 7.30 -1.97
C MET A 206 -9.46 6.71 -3.37
N GLU A 207 -10.24 7.34 -4.25
CA GLU A 207 -10.41 6.89 -5.65
C GLU A 207 -9.09 6.96 -6.42
N THR A 208 -8.39 8.10 -6.35
CA THR A 208 -7.11 8.29 -7.04
C THR A 208 -6.04 7.32 -6.54
N LEU A 209 -5.94 7.13 -5.22
CA LEU A 209 -5.02 6.14 -4.64
C LEU A 209 -5.42 4.71 -5.01
N GLY A 210 -6.72 4.40 -5.00
CA GLY A 210 -7.23 3.08 -5.38
C GLY A 210 -6.85 2.68 -6.81
N VAL A 211 -6.96 3.61 -7.76
CA VAL A 211 -6.51 3.40 -9.15
C VAL A 211 -5.00 3.15 -9.19
N SER A 212 -4.21 4.02 -8.55
CA SER A 212 -2.75 3.92 -8.53
C SER A 212 -2.27 2.59 -7.90
N LEU A 213 -2.88 2.13 -6.81
CA LEU A 213 -2.55 0.85 -6.16
C LEU A 213 -2.79 -0.37 -7.07
N VAL A 214 -3.81 -0.30 -7.94
CA VAL A 214 -4.06 -1.34 -8.94
C VAL A 214 -2.98 -1.34 -10.01
N GLU A 215 -2.61 -0.16 -10.51
CA GLU A 215 -1.58 0.05 -11.54
C GLU A 215 -0.19 -0.41 -11.04
N MET A 216 0.16 -0.11 -9.79
CA MET A 216 1.42 -0.52 -9.14
C MET A 216 1.69 -2.03 -9.19
N ARG A 217 0.64 -2.89 -9.23
CA ARG A 217 0.84 -4.36 -9.27
C ARG A 217 1.57 -4.84 -10.51
N GLN A 218 1.52 -4.08 -11.59
CA GLN A 218 2.14 -4.44 -12.88
C GLN A 218 3.18 -3.42 -13.33
N ALA A 219 3.43 -2.40 -12.50
CA ALA A 219 4.34 -1.32 -12.80
C ALA A 219 5.81 -1.78 -12.73
N PRO A 220 6.67 -1.37 -13.68
CA PRO A 220 8.11 -1.57 -13.57
C PRO A 220 8.71 -0.89 -12.34
N ASP A 221 8.17 0.27 -11.94
CA ASP A 221 8.55 1.00 -10.74
C ASP A 221 7.30 1.55 -10.02
N PRO A 222 6.76 0.82 -9.01
CA PRO A 222 5.60 1.24 -8.24
C PRO A 222 5.74 2.61 -7.56
N ARG A 223 6.97 3.07 -7.33
CA ARG A 223 7.22 4.38 -6.72
C ARG A 223 6.73 5.51 -7.61
N VAL A 224 6.95 5.41 -8.92
CA VAL A 224 6.57 6.44 -9.88
C VAL A 224 5.05 6.62 -9.88
N ASP A 225 4.29 5.53 -9.88
CA ASP A 225 2.82 5.59 -9.84
C ASP A 225 2.31 6.25 -8.55
N LEU A 226 2.93 5.95 -7.41
CA LEU A 226 2.58 6.59 -6.13
C LEU A 226 2.87 8.09 -6.16
N GLU A 227 4.06 8.48 -6.63
CA GLU A 227 4.45 9.90 -6.73
C GLU A 227 3.52 10.67 -7.67
N VAL A 228 3.16 10.08 -8.82
CA VAL A 228 2.19 10.67 -9.76
C VAL A 228 0.81 10.83 -9.13
N ALA A 229 0.34 9.82 -8.39
CA ALA A 229 -0.93 9.90 -7.68
C ALA A 229 -0.92 11.03 -6.64
N LEU A 230 0.12 11.13 -5.81
CA LEU A 230 0.27 12.19 -4.80
C LEU A 230 0.32 13.59 -5.43
N VAL A 231 0.98 13.73 -6.58
CA VAL A 231 0.98 14.99 -7.35
C VAL A 231 -0.44 15.36 -7.79
N ARG A 232 -1.22 14.41 -8.32
CA ARG A 232 -2.63 14.64 -8.72
C ARG A 232 -3.50 15.06 -7.52
N LEU A 233 -3.30 14.44 -6.36
CA LEU A 233 -4.02 14.76 -5.13
C LEU A 233 -3.71 16.16 -4.60
N CYS A 234 -2.44 16.53 -4.57
CA CYS A 234 -2.00 17.82 -4.07
C CYS A 234 -2.23 18.95 -5.09
N ARG A 235 -2.32 18.64 -6.38
CA ARG A 235 -2.61 19.61 -7.45
C ARG A 235 -3.84 19.17 -8.25
N PRO A 236 -5.05 19.51 -7.79
CA PRO A 236 -6.27 19.25 -8.54
C PRO A 236 -6.25 19.86 -9.96
N ASP A 237 -5.50 20.95 -10.16
CA ASP A 237 -5.33 21.58 -11.49
C ASP A 237 -4.45 20.76 -12.47
N ALA A 238 -3.70 19.78 -11.97
CA ALA A 238 -2.94 18.84 -12.78
C ALA A 238 -3.79 17.64 -13.23
N ASP A 239 -4.94 17.43 -12.59
CA ASP A 239 -5.93 16.45 -12.99
C ASP A 239 -6.90 17.08 -14.01
N ARG A 240 -6.95 16.50 -15.22
CA ARG A 240 -7.82 16.96 -16.32
C ARG A 240 -9.17 16.24 -16.33
N SER A 241 -9.49 15.50 -15.27
CA SER A 241 -10.76 14.82 -15.10
C SER A 241 -11.94 15.80 -14.94
N LEU A 242 -13.16 15.33 -15.24
CA LEU A 242 -14.40 16.10 -15.04
C LEU A 242 -14.67 16.40 -13.56
N ASP A 243 -14.18 15.55 -12.66
CA ASP A 243 -14.34 15.71 -11.21
C ASP A 243 -13.42 16.83 -10.67
N ALA A 244 -12.22 16.97 -11.23
CA ALA A 244 -11.32 18.10 -10.93
C ALA A 244 -11.93 19.44 -11.37
N LEU A 245 -12.61 19.47 -12.52
CA LEU A 245 -13.36 20.65 -12.97
C LEU A 245 -14.51 20.99 -12.02
N SER A 246 -15.27 19.99 -11.56
CA SER A 246 -16.38 20.20 -10.62
C SER A 246 -15.90 20.76 -9.28
N ALA A 247 -14.80 20.25 -8.73
CA ALA A 247 -14.21 20.76 -7.49
C ALA A 247 -13.68 22.20 -7.62
N ARG A 248 -13.18 22.58 -8.81
CA ARG A 248 -12.74 23.95 -9.11
C ARG A 248 -13.92 24.91 -9.20
N VAL A 249 -15.05 24.46 -9.74
CA VAL A 249 -16.32 25.20 -9.70
C VAL A 249 -16.80 25.39 -8.27
N GLU A 250 -16.84 24.34 -7.44
CA GLU A 250 -17.23 24.46 -6.01
C GLU A 250 -16.30 25.39 -5.21
N GLN A 251 -15.00 25.42 -5.53
CA GLN A 251 -14.04 26.34 -4.91
C GLN A 251 -14.29 27.78 -5.34
N LEU A 252 -14.58 28.01 -6.63
CA LEU A 252 -14.95 29.33 -7.14
C LEU A 252 -16.28 29.81 -6.57
N GLU A 253 -17.28 28.93 -6.45
CA GLU A 253 -18.56 29.22 -5.82
C GLU A 253 -18.38 29.60 -4.35
N ARG A 254 -17.53 28.90 -3.60
CA ARG A 254 -17.18 29.27 -2.22
C ARG A 254 -16.44 30.61 -2.13
N GLN A 255 -15.56 30.91 -3.07
CA GLN A 255 -14.86 32.20 -3.13
C GLN A 255 -15.82 33.36 -3.49
N LEU A 256 -16.79 33.13 -4.37
CA LEU A 256 -17.85 34.09 -4.70
C LEU A 256 -18.83 34.27 -3.53
N ALA A 257 -19.23 33.19 -2.86
CA ALA A 257 -20.11 33.23 -1.69
C ALA A 257 -19.45 33.89 -0.47
N GLY A 258 -18.11 33.85 -0.37
CA GLY A 258 -17.32 34.50 0.67
C GLY A 258 -17.12 36.01 0.50
N GLY A 259 -17.68 36.63 -0.55
CA GLY A 259 -17.75 38.09 -0.67
C GLY A 259 -16.41 38.82 -0.75
N ALA A 260 -15.40 38.25 -1.42
CA ALA A 260 -14.21 39.01 -1.79
C ALA A 260 -14.47 39.79 -3.09
N PRO A 261 -14.28 41.12 -3.14
CA PRO A 261 -14.41 41.86 -4.38
C PRO A 261 -13.26 41.50 -5.32
N THR A 262 -13.53 40.72 -6.37
CA THR A 262 -12.66 40.64 -7.54
C THR A 262 -12.86 41.90 -8.36
N THR A 263 -12.10 42.95 -8.08
CA THR A 263 -11.78 43.94 -9.11
C THR A 263 -10.79 43.29 -10.09
N PRO A 264 -11.13 43.14 -11.38
CA PRO A 264 -10.10 42.91 -12.37
C PRO A 264 -9.35 44.24 -12.57
N THR A 265 -8.24 44.42 -11.87
CA THR A 265 -7.25 45.41 -12.29
C THR A 265 -6.55 44.83 -13.52
N ASN A 266 -7.13 45.11 -14.67
CA ASN A 266 -6.44 45.05 -15.94
C ASN A 266 -5.32 46.11 -15.88
N PRO A 267 -4.02 45.77 -15.91
CA PRO A 267 -3.01 46.79 -16.10
C PRO A 267 -3.22 47.43 -17.49
N PRO A 268 -3.05 48.75 -17.64
CA PRO A 268 -3.18 49.39 -18.94
C PRO A 268 -2.15 48.81 -19.93
N PRO A 269 -2.47 48.75 -21.23
CA PRO A 269 -1.50 48.31 -22.23
C PRO A 269 -0.28 49.23 -22.17
N SER A 270 0.88 48.63 -21.89
CA SER A 270 2.15 49.34 -21.97
C SER A 270 2.40 49.72 -23.43
N GLU A 271 2.55 51.01 -23.66
CA GLU A 271 2.97 51.58 -24.94
C GLU A 271 4.33 50.97 -25.36
N PRO A 272 4.57 50.69 -26.66
CA PRO A 272 5.81 50.05 -27.08
C PRO A 272 6.99 51.00 -26.85
N ALA A 273 7.97 50.55 -26.07
CA ALA A 273 9.26 51.23 -25.96
C ALA A 273 9.97 51.25 -27.33
N PRO A 274 10.70 52.33 -27.66
CA PRO A 274 11.46 52.41 -28.92
C PRO A 274 12.53 51.31 -29.01
N PRO A 275 12.89 50.87 -30.22
CA PRO A 275 13.80 49.76 -30.41
C PRO A 275 15.19 50.09 -29.86
N VAL A 276 15.63 49.28 -28.90
CA VAL A 276 17.02 49.26 -28.44
C VAL A 276 17.86 48.64 -29.54
N VAL A 277 18.72 49.44 -30.15
CA VAL A 277 19.73 49.00 -31.10
C VAL A 277 20.70 48.06 -30.36
N PRO A 278 20.97 46.83 -30.85
CA PRO A 278 21.93 45.96 -30.20
C PRO A 278 23.33 46.56 -30.35
N ALA A 279 24.02 46.80 -29.24
CA ALA A 279 25.46 47.01 -29.25
C ALA A 279 26.15 45.70 -29.67
N PRO A 280 27.24 45.76 -30.46
CA PRO A 280 27.93 44.55 -30.90
C PRO A 280 28.61 43.83 -29.74
N SER A 281 28.32 42.54 -29.60
CA SER A 281 29.02 41.64 -28.68
C SER A 281 30.49 41.48 -29.11
N PRO A 282 31.46 41.50 -28.19
CA PRO A 282 32.85 41.22 -28.51
C PRO A 282 33.03 39.76 -28.93
N ALA A 283 33.97 39.55 -29.86
CA ALA A 283 34.31 38.27 -30.43
C ALA A 283 34.80 37.26 -29.37
N PRO A 284 34.51 35.96 -29.52
CA PRO A 284 35.05 34.94 -28.64
C PRO A 284 36.54 34.71 -28.92
N ASP A 285 37.30 34.62 -27.84
CA ASP A 285 38.70 34.19 -27.82
C ASP A 285 38.87 32.81 -28.47
N ALA A 286 39.97 32.67 -29.19
CA ALA A 286 40.39 31.43 -29.81
C ALA A 286 40.96 30.48 -28.75
N GLU A 287 40.35 29.30 -28.61
CA GLU A 287 40.96 28.15 -27.93
C GLU A 287 41.40 27.07 -28.95
N PRO A 288 42.41 26.25 -28.59
CA PRO A 288 43.30 25.60 -29.54
C PRO A 288 42.72 24.31 -30.12
N VAL A 289 43.15 24.04 -31.35
CA VAL A 289 43.00 22.77 -32.09
C VAL A 289 43.42 21.55 -31.26
N ALA A 290 42.47 20.68 -30.96
CA ALA A 290 42.70 19.32 -30.51
C ALA A 290 42.38 18.33 -31.65
N SER A 291 43.29 17.38 -31.82
CA SER A 291 43.43 16.42 -32.91
C SER A 291 42.18 15.55 -33.16
N SER A 292 41.84 15.41 -34.44
CA SER A 292 40.90 14.40 -34.95
C SER A 292 41.46 12.99 -34.73
N VAL A 293 40.69 12.13 -34.05
CA VAL A 293 40.87 10.68 -34.04
C VAL A 293 39.62 10.07 -34.68
N ALA A 294 39.83 9.25 -35.71
CA ALA A 294 38.78 8.56 -36.46
C ALA A 294 38.04 7.52 -35.58
N PRO A 295 36.74 7.26 -35.85
CA PRO A 295 35.99 6.23 -35.14
C PRO A 295 36.45 4.80 -35.55
N PRO A 296 36.47 3.82 -34.63
CA PRO A 296 36.75 2.44 -34.96
C PRO A 296 35.54 1.76 -35.63
N VAL A 297 35.83 0.88 -36.57
CA VAL A 297 34.89 0.05 -37.33
C VAL A 297 34.39 -1.11 -36.45
N PRO A 298 33.11 -1.52 -36.49
CA PRO A 298 32.64 -2.66 -35.71
C PRO A 298 33.24 -3.97 -36.24
N SER A 299 33.84 -4.77 -35.35
CA SER A 299 34.33 -6.11 -35.65
C SER A 299 33.19 -7.13 -35.46
N THR A 300 32.94 -7.95 -36.47
CA THR A 300 32.01 -9.08 -36.45
C THR A 300 32.47 -10.14 -35.43
N PRO A 301 31.59 -10.71 -34.59
CA PRO A 301 31.97 -11.78 -33.68
C PRO A 301 32.13 -13.12 -34.42
N GLU A 302 33.24 -13.81 -34.11
CA GLU A 302 33.60 -15.16 -34.54
C GLU A 302 32.69 -16.23 -33.88
N PRO A 303 32.28 -17.30 -34.59
CA PRO A 303 31.40 -18.31 -34.02
C PRO A 303 32.15 -19.23 -33.03
N ALA A 304 31.50 -19.51 -31.90
CA ALA A 304 32.01 -20.38 -30.85
C ALA A 304 32.14 -21.87 -31.29
N PRO A 305 33.14 -22.62 -30.75
CA PRO A 305 33.32 -24.03 -31.08
C PRO A 305 32.28 -24.95 -30.40
N THR A 306 31.87 -25.97 -31.15
CA THR A 306 30.90 -27.01 -30.79
C THR A 306 31.39 -27.91 -29.64
N PRO A 307 30.55 -28.28 -28.66
CA PRO A 307 30.92 -29.27 -27.64
C PRO A 307 30.91 -30.72 -28.19
N PRO A 308 31.71 -31.64 -27.63
CA PRO A 308 31.75 -33.04 -28.04
C PRO A 308 30.51 -33.83 -27.56
N PRO A 309 30.18 -34.97 -28.21
CA PRO A 309 29.00 -35.76 -27.87
C PRO A 309 29.16 -36.54 -26.56
N THR A 310 28.15 -36.44 -25.70
CA THR A 310 27.99 -37.26 -24.49
C THR A 310 27.57 -38.68 -24.85
N ALA A 311 28.31 -39.67 -24.34
CA ALA A 311 27.99 -41.09 -24.45
C ALA A 311 26.76 -41.46 -23.58
N ALA A 312 25.89 -42.31 -24.12
CA ALA A 312 24.75 -42.90 -23.41
C ALA A 312 25.21 -43.94 -22.37
N PRO A 313 24.52 -44.09 -21.23
CA PRO A 313 24.67 -45.26 -20.37
C PRO A 313 23.77 -46.40 -20.84
N ALA A 314 24.27 -47.62 -20.63
CA ALA A 314 23.57 -48.90 -20.77
C ALA A 314 22.61 -49.17 -19.61
#